data_AF-A0A369BAC3-F1
#
_entry.id   AF-A0A369BAC3-F1
#
_cell.length_a   1.000
_cell.length_b   1.000
_cell.length_c   1.000
_cell.angle_alpha   90.00
_cell.angle_beta   90.00
_cell.angle_gamma   90.00
#
_symmetry.space_group_name_H-M   'P 1'
#
loop_
_entity.id
_entity.type
_entity.pdbx_description
1 polymer ?
#
loop_
_entity_poly.entity_id
_entity_poly.type
_entity_poly.pdbx_seq_one_letter_code
_entity_poly.pdbx_strand_id
1 'polypeptide(L)' 'MKIKRSYIIITIYVLINVLVLLFSKSITDFCISVGVTSIVLGLVIKFLLKRKLYIYPIAAGSILLLFIYFMH' A
#
# COMPACT_ATOMS: atom_id res chain seq x y z
N MET A 1 -26.13 6.93 -8.30
CA MET A 1 -24.76 7.32 -7.87
C MET A 1 -23.79 6.20 -8.19
N LYS A 2 -22.91 6.35 -9.21
CA LYS A 2 -21.85 5.37 -9.46
C LYS A 2 -20.74 5.60 -8.44
N ILE A 3 -20.79 4.91 -7.30
CA ILE A 3 -19.65 4.83 -6.39
C ILE A 3 -18.48 4.35 -7.23
N LYS A 4 -17.51 5.25 -7.51
CA LYS A 4 -16.37 4.91 -8.34
C LYS A 4 -15.61 3.83 -7.59
N ARG A 5 -15.57 2.60 -8.13
CA ARG A 5 -14.89 1.41 -7.57
C ARG A 5 -13.51 1.70 -6.96
N SER A 6 -12.83 2.75 -7.44
CA SER A 6 -11.59 3.27 -6.91
C SER A 6 -11.65 3.71 -5.43
N TYR A 7 -12.75 4.29 -4.95
CA TYR A 7 -12.86 4.71 -3.53
C TYR A 7 -12.91 3.50 -2.61
N ILE A 8 -13.64 2.44 -2.99
CA ILE A 8 -13.74 1.20 -2.20
C ILE A 8 -12.36 0.57 -2.02
N ILE A 9 -11.56 0.51 -3.09
CA ILE A 9 -10.20 -0.05 -3.04
C ILE A 9 -9.29 0.77 -2.11
N ILE A 10 -9.39 2.10 -2.15
CA ILE A 10 -8.62 2.98 -1.27
C ILE A 10 -9.08 2.82 0.19
N THR A 11 -10.39 2.75 0.45
CA THR A 11 -10.91 2.56 1.81
C THR A 11 -10.47 1.23 2.41
N ILE A 12 -10.53 0.13 1.64
CA ILE A 12 -10.04 -1.18 2.09
C ILE A 12 -8.52 -1.11 2.37
N TYR A 13 -7.76 -0.46 1.51
CA TYR A 13 -6.32 -0.26 1.70
C TYR A 13 -5.99 0.48 3.00
N VAL A 14 -6.70 1.58 3.29
CA VAL A 14 -6.53 2.35 4.52
C VAL A 14 -6.92 1.50 5.73
N LEU A 15 -8.02 0.77 5.65
CA LEU A 15 -8.49 -0.09 6.74
C LEU A 15 -7.48 -1.19 7.09
N ILE A 16 -6.89 -1.85 6.09
CA ILE A 16 -5.86 -2.88 6.29
C ILE A 16 -4.64 -2.27 6.99
N ASN A 17 -4.17 -1.11 6.53
CA ASN A 17 -3.01 -0.45 7.14
C ASN A 17 -3.28 0.01 8.58
N VAL A 18 -4.49 0.52 8.88
CA VAL A 18 -4.88 0.89 10.24
C VAL A 18 -4.93 -0.34 11.15
N LEU A 19 -5.46 -1.46 10.67
CA LEU A 19 -5.45 -2.72 11.43
C LEU A 19 -4.02 -3.16 11.72
N VAL A 20 -3.15 -3.18 10.70
CA VAL A 20 -1.74 -3.54 10.88
C VAL A 20 -1.07 -2.61 11.88
N LEU A 21 -1.31 -1.30 11.83
CA LEU A 21 -0.76 -0.34 12.81
C LEU A 21 -1.15 -0.72 14.25
N LEU A 22 -2.42 -1.09 14.47
CA LEU A 22 -2.93 -1.43 15.80
C LEU A 22 -2.36 -2.74 16.35
N PHE A 23 -2.00 -3.69 15.47
CA PHE A 23 -1.49 -5.01 15.86
C PHE A 23 0.03 -5.17 15.74
N SER A 24 0.73 -4.21 15.13
CA SER A 24 2.19 -4.28 14.95
C SER A 24 2.91 -3.97 16.27
N LYS A 25 3.85 -4.84 16.64
CA LYS A 25 4.67 -4.66 17.85
C LYS A 25 5.84 -3.68 17.65
N SER A 26 6.25 -3.46 16.40
CA SER A 26 7.33 -2.54 16.06
C SER A 26 6.94 -1.61 14.91
N ILE A 27 7.53 -0.41 14.89
CA ILE A 27 7.39 0.55 13.79
C ILE A 27 7.94 -0.07 12.50
N THR A 28 8.97 -0.89 12.60
CA THR A 28 9.59 -1.60 11.47
C THR A 28 8.61 -2.56 10.79
N ASP A 29 7.88 -3.38 11.57
CA ASP A 29 6.88 -4.32 11.05
C ASP A 29 5.74 -3.57 10.34
N PHE A 30 5.30 -2.45 10.91
CA PHE A 30 4.31 -1.58 10.30
C PHE A 30 4.81 -1.04 8.95
N CYS A 31 6.03 -0.49 8.91
CA CYS A 31 6.62 0.06 7.70
C CYS A 31 6.81 -1.01 6.61
N ILE A 32 7.20 -2.24 6.97
CA ILE A 32 7.29 -3.36 6.02
C ILE A 32 5.91 -3.65 5.42
N SER A 33 4.88 -3.76 6.26
CA SER A 33 3.52 -4.01 5.80
C SER A 33 2.97 -2.89 4.92
N VAL A 34 3.23 -1.63 5.26
CA VAL A 34 2.85 -0.46 4.42
C VAL A 34 3.54 -0.51 3.06
N GLY A 35 4.83 -0.88 3.04
CA GLY A 35 5.61 -1.04 1.81
C GLY A 35 5.02 -2.13 0.90
N VAL A 36 4.79 -3.32 1.47
CA VAL A 36 4.22 -4.46 0.74
C VAL A 36 2.81 -4.14 0.24
N THR A 37 1.94 -3.60 1.10
CA THR A 37 0.56 -3.26 0.71
C THR A 37 0.53 -2.16 -0.35
N SER A 38 1.44 -1.19 -0.33
CA SER A 38 1.56 -0.14 -1.36
C SER A 38 1.88 -0.75 -2.74
N ILE A 39 2.80 -1.72 -2.79
CA ILE A 39 3.14 -2.44 -4.03
C ILE A 39 1.92 -3.21 -4.54
N VAL A 40 1.23 -3.95 -3.65
CA VAL A 40 0.01 -4.69 -4.00
C VAL A 40 -1.07 -3.75 -4.54
N LEU A 41 -1.28 -2.60 -3.90
CA LEU A 41 -2.23 -1.58 -4.37
C LEU A 41 -1.89 -1.12 -5.79
N GLY A 42 -0.61 -0.87 -6.07
CA GLY A 42 -0.15 -0.55 -7.41
C GLY A 42 -0.44 -1.65 -8.44
N LEU A 43 -0.21 -2.91 -8.10
CA LEU A 43 -0.56 -4.04 -8.97
C LEU A 43 -2.09 -4.10 -9.21
N VAL A 44 -2.91 -3.91 -8.18
CA VAL A 44 -4.37 -3.85 -8.32
C VAL A 44 -4.78 -2.70 -9.25
N ILE A 45 -4.15 -1.54 -9.14
CA ILE A 45 -4.44 -0.40 -10.03
C ILE A 45 -4.04 -0.72 -11.48
N LYS A 46 -2.91 -1.41 -11.69
CA LYS A 46 -2.43 -1.82 -13.01
C LYS A 46 -3.37 -2.84 -13.67
N PHE A 47 -3.70 -3.92 -12.97
CA PHE A 47 -4.44 -5.05 -13.54
C PHE A 47 -5.96 -4.84 -13.51
N LEU A 48 -6.50 -4.36 -12.39
CA LEU A 48 -7.94 -4.27 -12.18
C LEU A 48 -8.53 -2.97 -12.74
N LEU A 49 -7.84 -1.85 -12.52
CA LEU A 49 -8.32 -0.52 -12.92
C LEU A 49 -7.74 -0.05 -14.26
N LYS A 50 -6.71 -0.74 -14.80
CA LYS A 50 -6.01 -0.38 -16.04
C LYS A 50 -5.59 1.10 -16.09
N ARG A 51 -5.26 1.69 -14.93
CA ARG A 51 -4.88 3.11 -14.82
C ARG A 51 -3.37 3.26 -14.83
N LYS A 52 -2.86 4.26 -15.56
CA LYS A 52 -1.42 4.58 -15.67
C LYS A 52 -0.77 5.03 -14.35
N LEU A 53 -1.57 5.45 -13.36
CA LEU A 53 -1.11 5.94 -12.06
C LEU A 53 -0.59 4.84 -11.11
N TYR A 54 -0.49 3.58 -11.58
CA TYR A 54 -0.01 2.46 -10.78
C TYR A 54 1.47 2.57 -10.35
N ILE A 55 2.28 3.35 -11.08
CA ILE A 55 3.72 3.47 -10.84
C ILE A 55 4.00 4.14 -9.49
N TYR A 56 3.20 5.13 -9.10
CA TYR A 56 3.39 5.88 -7.84
C TYR A 56 3.36 4.98 -6.59
N PRO A 57 2.31 4.17 -6.35
CA PRO A 57 2.27 3.31 -5.16
C PRO A 57 3.33 2.20 -5.18
N ILE A 58 3.71 1.66 -6.36
CA ILE A 58 4.79 0.67 -6.47
C ILE A 58 6.14 1.30 -6.11
N ALA A 59 6.44 2.48 -6.66
CA ALA A 59 7.68 3.19 -6.38
C ALA A 59 7.75 3.58 -4.90
N ALA A 60 6.67 4.13 -4.33
CA ALA A 60 6.61 4.49 -2.92
C ALA A 60 6.86 3.29 -2.00
N GLY A 61 6.19 2.16 -2.24
CA GLY A 61 6.39 0.94 -1.45
C GLY A 61 7.80 0.37 -1.59
N SER A 62 8.38 0.41 -2.79
CA SER A 62 9.75 -0.07 -3.04
C SER A 62 10.80 0.79 -2.35
N ILE A 63 10.66 2.11 -2.41
CA ILE A 63 11.55 3.07 -1.72
C ILE A 63 11.48 2.86 -0.20
N LEU A 64 10.27 2.68 0.34
CA LEU A 64 10.07 2.45 1.77
C LEU A 64 10.77 1.16 2.23
N LEU A 65 10.62 0.06 1.49
CA LEU A 65 11.29 -1.20 1.81
C LEU A 65 12.81 -1.10 1.71
N LEU A 66 13.32 -0.39 0.70
CA LEU A 66 14.76 -0.09 0.58
C LEU A 66 15.27 0.70 1.78
N PHE A 67 14.53 1.73 2.23
CA PHE A 67 14.91 2.54 3.38
C PHE A 67 14.97 1.72 4.67
N ILE A 68 13.98 0.84 4.89
CA ILE A 68 13.95 -0.06 6.05
C ILE A 68 15.15 -1.03 6.01
N TYR A 69 15.48 -1.57 4.84
CA TYR A 69 16.61 -2.48 4.67
C TYR A 69 17.96 -1.83 5.02
N PHE A 70 18.14 -0.53 4.75
CA PHE A 70 19.35 0.19 5.15
C PHE A 70 19.40 0.61 6.62
N MET A 71 18.24 0.71 7.28
CA MET A 71 18.11 1.07 8.69
C MET A 71 18.27 -0.13 9.63
N HIS A 72 18.10 -1.34 9.11
CA HIS A 72 18.27 -2.61 9.84
C HIS A 72 19.67 -3.20 9.58
#